data_AF-A0A0K2REM0-F1
#
_entry.id   AF-A0A0K2REM0-F1
#
_cell.length_a   1.000
_cell.length_b   1.000
_cell.length_c   1.000
_cell.angle_alpha   90.00
_cell.angle_beta   90.00
_cell.angle_gamma   90.00
#
_symmetry.space_group_name_H-M   'P 1'
#
loop_
_entity.id
_entity.type
_entity.pdbx_description
1 polymer ?
#
loop_
_entity_poly.entity_id
_entity_poly.type
_entity_poly.pdbx_seq_one_letter_code
_entity_poly.pdbx_strand_id
1 'polypeptide(L)'
;MVVGTGIAAAVISDGYPVRAGGFAGELGTPSFRTRRSGHTILEAVGSAGAIARRYSDKAGTPRAGAREVLERATAGDALAARIWADAVDALAFSLSQCVSIIGTEAVVVGGGLAEAGEGLLQPLRSRLDELLDFQRRPIIMRAQLGQDAGLLGAAMRARALLPAAKAASGTGTGR
;
A
#
# COMPACT_ATOMS: atom_id res chain seq x y z
N MET A 1 -1.33 1.89 2.92
CA MET A 1 -0.56 0.69 2.56
C MET A 1 0.86 1.05 2.20
N VAL A 2 1.82 0.17 2.48
CA VAL A 2 3.23 0.29 2.11
C VAL A 2 3.55 -0.84 1.14
N VAL A 3 4.07 -0.49 -0.03
CA VAL A 3 4.43 -1.43 -1.10
C VAL A 3 5.95 -1.35 -1.33
N GLY A 4 6.66 -2.36 -0.86
CA GLY A 4 8.11 -2.51 -0.95
C GLY A 4 8.47 -3.90 -1.44
N THR A 5 9.46 -4.54 -0.83
CA THR A 5 9.75 -5.97 -1.08
C THR A 5 8.53 -6.86 -0.82
N GLY A 6 7.73 -6.50 0.19
CA GLY A 6 6.41 -7.06 0.48
C GLY A 6 5.30 -6.00 0.47
N ILE A 7 4.13 -6.35 1.00
CA ILE A 7 2.99 -5.44 1.15
C ILE A 7 2.46 -5.49 2.58
N ALA A 8 2.45 -4.32 3.23
CA ALA A 8 1.82 -4.12 4.53
C ALA A 8 0.72 -3.06 4.44
N ALA A 9 -0.33 -3.20 5.25
CA ALA A 9 -1.31 -2.14 5.39
C ALA A 9 -1.75 -1.96 6.84
N ALA A 10 -2.24 -0.78 7.14
CA ALA A 10 -2.94 -0.47 8.37
C ALA A 10 -4.30 0.11 7.97
N VAL A 11 -5.33 -0.22 8.72
CA VAL A 11 -6.69 0.31 8.53
C VAL A 11 -6.97 1.31 9.63
N ILE A 12 -7.42 2.50 9.25
CA ILE A 12 -7.89 3.53 10.17
C ILE A 12 -9.39 3.67 9.94
N SER A 13 -10.19 3.51 11.01
CA SER A 13 -11.64 3.76 11.00
C SER A 13 -11.93 4.82 12.05
N ASP A 14 -12.67 5.86 11.68
CA ASP A 14 -13.09 6.92 12.59
C ASP A 14 -11.94 7.58 13.36
N GLY A 15 -10.78 7.70 12.70
CA GLY A 15 -9.56 8.25 13.30
C GLY A 15 -8.76 7.28 14.17
N TYR A 16 -9.22 6.04 14.36
CA TYR A 16 -8.56 5.05 15.19
C TYR A 16 -7.97 3.89 14.37
N PRO A 17 -6.76 3.40 14.72
CA PRO A 17 -6.21 2.22 14.08
C PRO A 17 -6.98 0.97 14.48
N VAL A 18 -7.46 0.24 13.48
CA VAL A 18 -8.02 -1.11 13.66
C VAL A 18 -6.86 -2.04 13.98
N ARG A 19 -6.95 -2.76 15.10
CA ARG A 19 -5.87 -3.66 15.57
C ARG A 19 -6.14 -5.12 15.27
N ALA A 20 -7.37 -5.61 15.52
CA ALA A 20 -7.78 -7.01 15.40
C ALA A 20 -6.71 -8.02 15.90
N GLY A 21 -6.31 -7.89 17.17
CA GLY A 21 -5.28 -8.76 17.77
C GLY A 21 -3.86 -8.58 17.20
N GLY A 22 -3.63 -7.55 16.37
CA GLY A 22 -2.38 -7.32 15.65
C GLY A 22 -2.42 -7.73 14.18
N PHE A 23 -3.52 -8.33 13.71
CA PHE A 23 -3.64 -8.91 12.37
C PHE A 23 -4.53 -8.08 11.42
N ALA A 24 -4.97 -6.90 11.84
CA ALA A 24 -5.70 -6.01 10.94
C ALA A 24 -4.75 -5.45 9.86
N GLY A 25 -5.22 -5.43 8.60
CA GLY A 25 -4.47 -4.82 7.51
C GLY A 25 -3.46 -5.75 6.81
N GLU A 26 -3.61 -7.07 6.95
CA GLU A 26 -2.82 -8.10 6.25
C GLU A 26 -3.10 -8.15 4.73
N LEU A 27 -3.23 -6.99 4.07
CA LEU A 27 -3.68 -6.81 2.68
C LEU A 27 -2.82 -7.57 1.65
N GLY A 28 -1.57 -7.88 1.97
CA GLY A 28 -0.68 -8.66 1.10
C GLY A 28 -1.02 -10.15 1.01
N THR A 29 -1.79 -10.67 1.96
CA THR A 29 -2.00 -12.13 2.16
C THR A 29 -3.26 -12.74 1.55
N PRO A 30 -4.40 -12.02 1.33
CA PRO A 30 -5.59 -12.63 0.76
C PRO A 30 -5.29 -13.26 -0.58
N SER A 31 -5.73 -14.50 -0.74
CA SER A 31 -5.56 -15.22 -1.99
C SER A 31 -6.67 -14.90 -2.97
N PHE A 32 -6.32 -14.87 -4.25
CA PHE A 32 -7.25 -14.66 -5.34
C PHE A 32 -6.76 -15.41 -6.57
N ARG A 33 -7.68 -15.60 -7.52
CA ARG A 33 -7.36 -16.24 -8.79
C ARG A 33 -7.11 -15.18 -9.85
N THR A 34 -5.88 -15.09 -10.31
CA THR A 34 -5.53 -14.29 -11.49
C THR A 34 -5.88 -15.06 -12.75
N ARG A 35 -6.18 -14.35 -13.84
CA ARG A 35 -6.39 -14.98 -15.16
C ARG A 35 -5.13 -15.68 -15.70
N ARG A 36 -3.94 -15.23 -15.30
CA ARG A 36 -2.65 -15.65 -15.90
C ARG A 36 -1.78 -16.53 -15.00
N SER A 37 -1.84 -16.33 -13.68
CA SER A 37 -0.95 -16.99 -12.72
C SER A 37 -1.67 -18.01 -11.83
N GLY A 38 -2.96 -18.25 -12.08
CA GLY A 38 -3.77 -19.13 -11.23
C GLY A 38 -4.00 -18.54 -9.84
N HIS A 39 -4.03 -19.41 -8.83
CA HIS A 39 -4.22 -19.03 -7.43
C HIS A 39 -2.94 -18.42 -6.86
N THR A 40 -3.03 -17.23 -6.29
CA THR A 40 -1.89 -16.49 -5.76
C THR A 40 -2.32 -15.52 -4.66
N ILE A 41 -1.39 -14.80 -4.06
CA ILE A 41 -1.64 -13.74 -3.07
C ILE A 41 -1.17 -12.39 -3.62
N LEU A 42 -1.67 -11.29 -3.03
CA LEU A 42 -1.36 -9.96 -3.52
C LEU A 42 0.14 -9.67 -3.50
N GLU A 43 0.82 -10.03 -2.42
CA GLU A 43 2.26 -9.78 -2.28
C GLU A 43 3.10 -10.44 -3.38
N ALA A 44 2.74 -11.67 -3.78
CA ALA A 44 3.46 -12.44 -4.79
C ALA A 44 3.34 -11.88 -6.22
N VAL A 45 2.47 -10.88 -6.42
CA VAL A 45 2.23 -10.23 -7.72
C VAL A 45 2.49 -8.73 -7.68
N GLY A 46 1.98 -8.06 -6.66
CA GLY A 46 1.90 -6.60 -6.57
C GLY A 46 3.03 -5.91 -5.80
N SER A 47 3.90 -6.66 -5.10
CA SER A 47 5.03 -6.05 -4.40
C SER A 47 6.15 -5.65 -5.37
N ALA A 48 6.99 -4.68 -4.99
CA ALA A 48 8.17 -4.34 -5.78
C ALA A 48 9.12 -5.54 -5.91
N GLY A 49 9.28 -6.34 -4.85
CA GLY A 49 10.08 -7.55 -4.87
C GLY A 49 9.54 -8.59 -5.86
N ALA A 50 8.23 -8.79 -5.88
CA ALA A 50 7.57 -9.69 -6.82
C ALA A 50 7.69 -9.22 -8.27
N ILE A 51 7.49 -7.93 -8.54
CA ILE A 51 7.65 -7.34 -9.88
C ILE A 51 9.07 -7.60 -10.41
N ALA A 52 10.08 -7.22 -9.61
CA ALA A 52 11.49 -7.39 -9.92
C ALA A 52 11.85 -8.85 -10.22
N ARG A 53 11.44 -9.76 -9.32
CA ARG A 53 11.69 -11.20 -9.45
C ARG A 53 11.02 -11.78 -10.68
N ARG A 54 9.72 -11.56 -10.87
CA ARG A 54 8.96 -12.11 -12.01
C ARG A 54 9.53 -11.65 -13.36
N TYR A 55 10.03 -10.42 -13.44
CA TYR A 55 10.67 -9.93 -14.66
C TYR A 55 12.02 -10.61 -14.86
N SER A 56 12.87 -10.62 -13.84
CA SER A 56 14.21 -11.24 -13.89
C SER A 56 14.13 -12.71 -14.32
N ASP A 57 13.21 -13.47 -13.71
CA ASP A 57 13.02 -14.91 -13.98
C ASP A 57 12.58 -15.17 -15.44
N LYS A 58 11.76 -14.27 -16.02
CA LYS A 58 11.22 -14.45 -17.39
C LYS A 58 12.08 -13.85 -18.49
N ALA A 59 12.81 -12.78 -18.19
CA ALA A 59 13.68 -12.09 -19.13
C ALA A 59 15.09 -12.70 -19.18
N GLY A 60 15.46 -13.53 -18.20
CA GLY A 60 16.83 -14.04 -18.06
C GLY A 60 17.84 -12.98 -17.64
N THR A 61 17.39 -11.80 -17.20
CA THR A 61 18.22 -10.70 -16.69
C THR A 61 18.32 -10.77 -15.17
N PRO A 62 19.50 -11.04 -14.59
CA PRO A 62 19.66 -11.05 -13.15
C PRO A 62 19.47 -9.65 -12.55
N ARG A 63 18.72 -9.57 -11.44
CA ARG A 63 18.64 -8.39 -10.54
C ARG A 63 17.94 -7.13 -11.09
N ALA A 64 16.97 -7.26 -11.99
CA ALA A 64 16.17 -6.10 -12.38
C ALA A 64 15.39 -5.54 -11.17
N GLY A 65 15.38 -4.22 -10.99
CA GLY A 65 14.57 -3.56 -9.96
C GLY A 65 13.16 -3.24 -10.46
N ALA A 66 12.17 -3.09 -9.57
CA ALA A 66 10.80 -2.73 -9.98
C ALA A 66 10.72 -1.40 -10.76
N ARG A 67 11.58 -0.44 -10.41
CA ARG A 67 11.73 0.82 -11.16
C ARG A 67 12.18 0.58 -12.59
N GLU A 68 13.19 -0.26 -12.78
CA GLU A 68 13.69 -0.62 -14.11
C GLU A 68 12.61 -1.33 -14.93
N VAL A 69 11.79 -2.19 -14.31
CA VAL A 69 10.64 -2.82 -14.98
C VAL A 69 9.65 -1.76 -15.48
N LEU A 70 9.33 -0.74 -14.69
CA LEU A 70 8.47 0.36 -15.15
C LEU A 70 9.11 1.17 -16.30
N GLU A 71 10.41 1.49 -16.20
CA GLU A 71 11.13 2.20 -17.25
C GLU A 71 11.11 1.41 -18.56
N ARG A 72 11.36 0.09 -18.51
CA ARG A 72 11.28 -0.81 -19.67
C ARG A 72 9.86 -0.92 -20.23
N ALA A 73 8.85 -1.01 -19.36
CA ALA A 73 7.45 -1.02 -19.78
C ALA A 73 7.09 0.26 -20.56
N THR A 74 7.56 1.41 -20.07
CA THR A 74 7.37 2.71 -20.71
C THR A 74 8.12 2.80 -22.04
N ALA A 75 9.27 2.13 -22.15
CA ALA A 75 10.04 2.02 -23.39
C ALA A 75 9.49 0.96 -24.39
N GLY A 76 8.36 0.33 -24.09
CA GLY A 76 7.68 -0.61 -25.00
C GLY A 76 8.07 -2.09 -24.82
N ASP A 77 8.81 -2.46 -23.77
CA ASP A 77 9.04 -3.87 -23.44
C ASP A 77 7.71 -4.55 -23.06
N ALA A 78 7.22 -5.41 -23.94
CA ALA A 78 5.95 -6.10 -23.77
C ALA A 78 5.92 -7.05 -22.56
N LEU A 79 7.04 -7.63 -22.15
CA LEU A 79 7.11 -8.46 -20.93
C LEU A 79 7.02 -7.57 -19.69
N ALA A 80 7.78 -6.48 -19.65
CA ALA A 80 7.76 -5.52 -18.56
C ALA A 80 6.37 -4.90 -18.37
N ALA A 81 5.76 -4.45 -19.46
CA ALA A 81 4.40 -3.89 -19.46
C ALA A 81 3.36 -4.88 -18.94
N ARG A 82 3.45 -6.16 -19.34
CA ARG A 82 2.57 -7.21 -18.80
C ARG A 82 2.75 -7.43 -17.31
N ILE A 83 3.99 -7.46 -16.83
CA ILE A 83 4.30 -7.66 -15.41
C ILE A 83 3.83 -6.48 -14.56
N TRP A 84 4.00 -5.25 -15.07
CA TRP A 84 3.51 -4.05 -14.41
C TRP A 84 1.98 -4.03 -14.35
N ALA A 85 1.31 -4.31 -15.48
CA ALA A 85 -0.14 -4.37 -15.54
C ALA A 85 -0.74 -5.42 -14.58
N ASP A 86 -0.14 -6.62 -14.51
CA ASP A 86 -0.56 -7.66 -13.55
C ASP A 86 -0.49 -7.17 -12.09
N ALA A 87 0.55 -6.38 -11.76
CA ALA A 87 0.72 -5.83 -10.41
C ALA A 87 -0.33 -4.75 -10.09
N VAL A 88 -0.60 -3.85 -11.05
CA VAL A 88 -1.66 -2.84 -10.94
C VAL A 88 -3.03 -3.51 -10.80
N ASP A 89 -3.32 -4.51 -11.63
CA ASP A 89 -4.56 -5.29 -11.57
C ASP A 89 -4.76 -5.93 -10.19
N ALA A 90 -3.71 -6.57 -9.65
CA ALA A 90 -3.75 -7.19 -8.34
C ALA A 90 -4.02 -6.17 -7.22
N LEU A 91 -3.30 -5.04 -7.23
CA LEU A 91 -3.48 -3.96 -6.25
C LEU A 91 -4.90 -3.37 -6.34
N ALA A 92 -5.37 -3.05 -7.55
CA ALA A 92 -6.71 -2.52 -7.77
C ALA A 92 -7.80 -3.50 -7.32
N PHE A 93 -7.63 -4.79 -7.63
CA PHE A 93 -8.55 -5.83 -7.18
C PHE A 93 -8.64 -5.88 -5.65
N SER A 94 -7.51 -5.97 -4.94
CA SER A 94 -7.51 -6.00 -3.49
C SER A 94 -8.10 -4.72 -2.87
N LEU A 95 -7.80 -3.55 -3.44
CA LEU A 95 -8.39 -2.28 -2.98
C LEU A 95 -9.90 -2.22 -3.23
N SER A 96 -10.40 -2.77 -4.34
CA SER A 96 -11.86 -2.82 -4.62
C SER A 96 -12.61 -3.60 -3.54
N GLN A 97 -11.97 -4.65 -2.99
CA GLN A 97 -12.53 -5.42 -1.88
C GLN A 97 -12.54 -4.58 -0.60
N CYS A 98 -11.47 -3.85 -0.28
CA CYS A 98 -11.46 -2.93 0.86
C CYS A 98 -12.53 -1.85 0.74
N VAL A 99 -12.69 -1.25 -0.44
CA VAL A 99 -13.75 -0.25 -0.68
C VAL A 99 -15.12 -0.87 -0.45
N SER A 100 -15.35 -2.09 -0.93
CA SER A 100 -16.66 -2.76 -0.83
C SER A 100 -16.98 -3.27 0.57
N ILE A 101 -15.99 -3.73 1.33
CA ILE A 101 -16.20 -4.37 2.64
C ILE A 101 -16.21 -3.33 3.77
N ILE A 102 -15.29 -2.36 3.72
CA ILE A 102 -15.08 -1.40 4.82
C ILE A 102 -15.25 0.06 4.41
N GLY A 103 -15.79 0.33 3.21
CA GLY A 103 -16.11 1.69 2.78
C GLY A 103 -14.89 2.61 2.69
N THR A 104 -13.74 2.09 2.26
CA THR A 104 -12.46 2.84 2.23
C THR A 104 -12.61 4.18 1.49
N GLU A 105 -12.37 5.29 2.19
CA GLU A 105 -12.49 6.65 1.63
C GLU A 105 -11.17 7.20 1.07
N ALA A 106 -10.04 6.70 1.58
CA ALA A 106 -8.71 7.14 1.18
C ALA A 106 -7.71 5.99 1.24
N VAL A 107 -6.80 5.96 0.26
CA VAL A 107 -5.69 5.02 0.19
C VAL A 107 -4.39 5.80 0.11
N VAL A 108 -3.63 5.79 1.19
CA VAL A 108 -2.27 6.36 1.24
C VAL A 108 -1.27 5.28 0.85
N VAL A 109 -0.53 5.49 -0.23
CA VAL A 109 0.42 4.54 -0.81
C VAL A 109 1.85 5.00 -0.50
N GLY A 110 2.56 4.22 0.31
CA GLY A 110 3.98 4.43 0.64
C GLY A 110 4.86 3.26 0.23
N GLY A 111 6.14 3.33 0.58
CA GLY A 111 7.14 2.30 0.26
C GLY A 111 7.83 2.52 -1.09
N GLY A 112 8.82 1.68 -1.40
CA GLY A 112 9.69 1.87 -2.55
C GLY A 112 8.97 1.84 -3.90
N LEU A 113 7.86 1.10 -4.04
CA LEU A 113 7.08 1.12 -5.29
C LEU A 113 6.34 2.44 -5.48
N ALA A 114 5.95 3.11 -4.40
CA ALA A 114 5.24 4.39 -4.45
C ALA A 114 6.09 5.54 -5.04
N GLU A 115 7.42 5.37 -5.08
CA GLU A 115 8.36 6.30 -5.73
C GLU A 115 8.14 6.39 -7.25
N ALA A 116 7.43 5.43 -7.85
CA ALA A 116 6.97 5.51 -9.24
C ALA A 116 5.97 6.66 -9.49
N GLY A 117 5.41 7.26 -8.43
CA GLY A 117 4.50 8.40 -8.54
C GLY A 117 3.31 8.10 -9.44
N GLU A 118 3.02 9.00 -10.38
CA GLU A 118 1.90 8.83 -11.32
C GLU A 118 2.05 7.61 -12.25
N GLY A 119 3.26 7.08 -12.46
CA GLY A 119 3.46 5.81 -13.16
C GLY A 119 2.83 4.60 -12.46
N LEU A 120 2.57 4.69 -11.15
CA LEU A 120 1.78 3.72 -10.39
C LEU A 120 0.37 4.25 -10.08
N LEU A 121 0.26 5.49 -9.61
CA LEU A 121 -0.99 6.01 -9.07
C LEU A 121 -2.06 6.22 -10.15
N GLN A 122 -1.71 6.71 -11.33
CA GLN A 122 -2.66 6.89 -12.42
C GLN A 122 -3.27 5.54 -12.86
N PRO A 123 -2.50 4.50 -13.22
CA PRO A 123 -3.09 3.25 -13.68
C PRO A 123 -3.81 2.52 -12.55
N LEU A 124 -3.38 2.67 -11.30
CA LEU A 124 -4.09 2.13 -10.14
C LEU A 124 -5.47 2.78 -9.94
N ARG A 125 -5.56 4.12 -10.07
CA ARG A 125 -6.84 4.84 -10.00
C ARG A 125 -7.77 4.41 -11.11
N SER A 126 -7.29 4.40 -12.36
CA SER A 126 -8.09 3.98 -13.52
C SER A 126 -8.59 2.55 -13.36
N ARG A 127 -7.70 1.62 -12.98
CA ARG A 127 -8.10 0.22 -12.85
C ARG A 127 -9.05 -0.03 -11.69
N LEU A 128 -8.88 0.70 -10.58
CA LEU A 128 -9.82 0.64 -9.47
C LEU A 128 -11.21 1.15 -9.88
N ASP A 129 -11.27 2.26 -10.63
CA ASP A 129 -12.55 2.81 -11.09
C ASP A 129 -13.31 1.82 -11.99
N GLU A 130 -12.62 1.07 -12.85
CA GLU A 130 -13.23 0.01 -13.67
C GLU A 130 -13.78 -1.17 -12.85
N LEU A 131 -13.29 -1.37 -11.63
CA LEU A 131 -13.71 -2.46 -10.74
C LEU A 131 -14.81 -2.06 -9.77
N LEU A 132 -15.04 -0.77 -9.59
CA LEU A 132 -16.09 -0.22 -8.73
C LEU A 132 -17.31 0.13 -9.57
N ASP A 133 -18.49 -0.12 -9.02
CA ASP A 133 -19.76 0.17 -9.66
C ASP A 133 -20.44 1.35 -8.93
N PHE A 134 -21.25 1.03 -7.92
CA PHE A 134 -21.98 2.00 -7.12
C PHE A 134 -21.18 2.55 -5.94
N GLN A 135 -20.04 1.94 -5.59
CA GLN A 135 -19.22 2.34 -4.46
C GLN A 135 -18.64 3.75 -4.67
N ARG A 136 -18.43 4.48 -3.56
CA ARG A 136 -17.68 5.74 -3.58
C ARG A 136 -16.22 5.45 -3.91
N ARG A 137 -15.63 6.27 -4.79
CA ARG A 137 -14.23 6.13 -5.20
C ARG A 137 -13.33 6.68 -4.09
N PRO A 138 -12.34 5.91 -3.59
CA PRO A 138 -11.39 6.44 -2.62
C PRO A 138 -10.43 7.43 -3.28
N ILE A 139 -9.96 8.40 -2.49
CA ILE A 139 -8.82 9.23 -2.90
C ILE A 139 -7.55 8.39 -2.78
N ILE A 140 -6.84 8.16 -3.88
CA ILE A 140 -5.53 7.49 -3.87
C ILE A 140 -4.42 8.52 -3.93
N MET A 141 -3.54 8.52 -2.93
CA MET A 141 -2.45 9.50 -2.79
C MET A 141 -1.15 8.86 -2.33
N ARG A 142 -0.02 9.49 -2.66
CA ARG A 142 1.29 9.08 -2.17
C ARG A 142 1.49 9.50 -0.71
N ALA A 143 2.12 8.65 0.09
CA ALA A 143 2.58 9.00 1.43
C ALA A 143 3.65 10.10 1.36
N GLN A 144 3.54 11.13 2.20
CA GLN A 144 4.46 12.27 2.18
C GLN A 144 5.61 12.17 3.19
N LEU A 145 5.47 11.33 4.23
CA LEU A 145 6.44 11.21 5.31
C LEU A 145 7.66 10.34 4.98
N GLY A 146 7.70 9.74 3.79
CA GLY A 146 8.85 8.97 3.31
C GLY A 146 9.33 7.89 4.29
N GLN A 147 10.65 7.81 4.48
CA GLN A 147 11.29 6.82 5.37
C GLN A 147 11.03 7.11 6.86
N ASP A 148 10.68 8.34 7.21
CA ASP A 148 10.46 8.75 8.60
C ASP A 148 9.07 8.33 9.12
N ALA A 149 8.16 7.89 8.25
CA ALA A 149 6.79 7.52 8.63
C ALA A 149 6.73 6.48 9.76
N GLY A 150 7.59 5.46 9.69
CA GLY A 150 7.67 4.41 10.73
C GLY A 150 8.18 4.95 12.06
N LEU A 151 9.23 5.78 12.02
CA LEU A 151 9.81 6.43 13.20
C LEU A 151 8.80 7.36 13.88
N LEU A 152 8.15 8.23 13.10
CA LEU A 152 7.13 9.15 13.58
C LEU A 152 5.94 8.41 14.20
N GLY A 153 5.46 7.35 13.53
CA GLY A 153 4.38 6.51 14.06
C GLY A 153 4.75 5.83 15.38
N ALA A 154 5.98 5.32 15.51
CA ALA A 154 6.49 4.74 16.75
C ALA A 154 6.58 5.78 17.88
N ALA A 155 7.09 6.98 17.58
CA ALA A 155 7.18 8.07 18.55
C ALA A 155 5.80 8.54 19.03
N MET A 156 4.84 8.72 18.11
CA MET A 156 3.45 9.04 18.45
C MET A 156 2.82 7.95 19.31
N ARG A 157 3.09 6.67 19.00
CA ARG A 157 2.59 5.55 19.79
C ARG A 157 3.19 5.53 21.19
N ALA A 158 4.49 5.73 21.33
CA ALA A 158 5.16 5.80 22.62
C ALA A 158 4.61 6.96 23.47
N ARG A 159 4.41 8.14 22.86
CA ARG A 159 3.80 9.30 23.53
C ARG A 159 2.38 9.01 24.02
N ALA A 160 1.58 8.28 23.25
CA ALA A 160 0.21 7.91 23.64
C ALA A 160 0.14 6.90 24.80
N LEU A 161 1.25 6.22 25.11
CA LEU A 161 1.36 5.31 26.27
C LEU A 161 1.77 6.05 27.55
N LEU A 162 2.26 7.28 27.45
CA LEU A 162 2.56 8.09 28.62
C LEU A 162 1.25 8.53 29.28
N PRO A 163 1.14 8.48 30.63
CA PRO A 163 0.00 9.05 31.31
C PRO A 163 -0.08 10.54 30.96
N ALA A 164 -1.30 11.03 30.71
CA ALA A 164 -1.52 12.46 30.54
C ALA A 164 -0.88 13.19 31.73
N ALA A 165 0.11 14.05 31.45
CA ALA A 165 0.74 14.84 32.49
C ALA A 165 -0.38 15.57 33.25
N LYS A 166 -0.51 15.30 34.55
CA LYS A 166 -1.41 16.07 35.42
C LYS A 166 -1.07 17.53 35.15
N ALA A 167 -2.03 18.28 34.60
CA ALA A 167 -1.91 19.72 34.48
C ALA A 167 -1.46 20.22 35.84
N ALA A 168 -0.28 20.86 35.89
CA ALA A 168 0.28 21.38 37.13
C ALA A 168 -0.81 22.23 37.77
N SER A 169 -1.38 21.72 38.87
CA SER A 169 -2.39 22.42 39.64
C SER A 169 -1.69 23.59 40.32
N GLY A 170 -1.56 24.69 39.58
CA GLY A 170 -1.33 26.00 40.14
C GLY A 170 -2.54 26.36 41.00
N THR A 171 -2.46 25.99 42.27
CA THR A 171 -3.16 26.69 43.35
C THR A 171 -2.11 27.21 44.31
N GLY A 172 -1.32 28.17 43.80
CA GLY A 172 -0.65 29.15 44.62
C GLY A 172 -1.66 30.23 45.00
N THR A 173 -2.45 29.98 46.03
CA THR A 173 -3.26 30.97 46.78
C THR A 173 -3.43 30.37 48.18
N GLY A 174 -3.06 30.97 49.31
CA GLY A 174 -2.47 32.25 49.64
C GLY A 174 -2.46 32.34 51.18
N ARG A 175 -1.56 33.17 51.71
CA ARG A 175 -1.34 33.52 53.14
C ARG A 175 -0.79 32.43 54.07
#